data_AF-A0A1Q2TXV2-F1
#
_entry.id   AF-A0A1Q2TXV2-F1
#
_cell.length_a   1.000
_cell.length_b   1.000
_cell.length_c   1.000
_cell.angle_alpha   90.00
_cell.angle_beta   90.00
_cell.angle_gamma   90.00
#
_symmetry.space_group_name_H-M   'P 1'
#
loop_
_entity.id
_entity.type
_entity.pdbx_description
1 polymer ?
#
loop_
_entity_poly.entity_id
_entity_poly.type
_entity_poly.pdbx_seq_one_letter_code
_entity_poly.pdbx_strand_id
1 'polypeptide(L)'
;MSLPKLADLDFLPYIDAAGQICPEFSGKLGLYGIFDASQTLCYVGYSRDVAKSLQQHLVRCPEQCHWVKIFLGDRPSRTLLETMRTAWLAENRTTPPGNGDEAACWTQPIDVKADLTEAEWTTLHQGNEVEMGQFLKNQARQRETALKAYLTERGLRVDLRFQPKLKEQGLLDLKS
;
A
#
# COMPACT_ATOMS: atom_id res chain seq x y z
N MET A 1 -23.04 19.32 -10.62
CA MET A 1 -22.61 18.84 -9.29
C MET A 1 -21.14 19.21 -9.13
N SER A 2 -20.75 19.83 -8.02
CA SER A 2 -19.34 20.08 -7.70
C SER A 2 -18.68 18.75 -7.29
N LEU A 3 -17.44 18.53 -7.72
CA LEU A 3 -16.65 17.39 -7.26
C LEU A 3 -16.28 17.61 -5.78
N PRO A 4 -16.23 16.55 -4.95
CA PRO A 4 -15.79 16.67 -3.57
C PRO A 4 -14.33 17.11 -3.54
N LYS A 5 -14.02 18.12 -2.72
CA LYS A 5 -12.65 18.59 -2.51
C LYS A 5 -11.97 17.75 -1.44
N LEU A 6 -10.66 17.64 -1.53
CA LEU A 6 -9.86 16.91 -0.55
C LEU A 6 -9.88 17.60 0.82
N ALA A 7 -9.86 18.93 0.84
CA ALA A 7 -9.90 19.72 2.07
C ALA A 7 -11.19 19.55 2.86
N ASP A 8 -12.32 19.29 2.18
CA ASP A 8 -13.66 19.20 2.80
C ASP A 8 -13.93 17.83 3.45
N LEU A 9 -13.08 16.82 3.20
CA LEU A 9 -13.23 15.48 3.77
C LEU A 9 -12.52 15.35 5.11
N ASP A 10 -13.11 14.56 6.01
CA ASP A 10 -12.53 14.25 7.31
C ASP A 10 -11.35 13.29 7.21
N PHE A 11 -10.36 13.48 8.10
CA PHE A 11 -9.30 12.51 8.29
C PHE A 11 -9.80 11.33 9.10
N LEU A 12 -9.67 10.14 8.52
CA LEU A 12 -9.92 8.88 9.20
C LEU A 12 -8.57 8.25 9.57
N PRO A 13 -8.43 7.65 10.77
CA PRO A 13 -7.23 6.90 11.11
C PRO A 13 -7.10 5.70 10.16
N TYR A 14 -5.88 5.42 9.69
CA TYR A 14 -5.65 4.31 8.76
C TYR A 14 -5.89 2.94 9.41
N ILE A 15 -5.46 2.82 10.67
CA ILE A 15 -5.75 1.71 11.56
C ILE A 15 -6.63 2.28 12.67
N ASP A 16 -7.86 1.81 12.78
CA ASP A 16 -8.79 2.30 13.78
C ASP A 16 -8.46 1.79 15.20
N ALA A 17 -9.23 2.26 16.19
CA ALA A 17 -9.05 1.86 17.59
C ALA A 17 -9.28 0.35 17.84
N ALA A 18 -9.97 -0.35 16.95
CA ALA A 18 -10.17 -1.79 16.99
C ALA A 18 -9.04 -2.56 16.29
N GLY A 19 -8.08 -1.87 15.67
CA GLY A 19 -6.99 -2.46 14.91
C GLY A 19 -7.39 -2.92 13.51
N GLN A 20 -8.47 -2.36 12.95
CA GLN A 20 -8.99 -2.68 11.63
C GLN A 20 -8.65 -1.58 10.62
N ILE A 21 -8.60 -1.96 9.34
CA ILE A 21 -8.40 -1.04 8.22
C ILE A 21 -9.75 -0.86 7.56
N CYS A 22 -10.45 0.19 7.95
CA CYS A 22 -11.71 0.67 7.37
C CYS A 22 -12.64 -0.45 6.84
N PRO A 23 -13.10 -1.37 7.70
CA PRO A 23 -13.92 -2.52 7.32
C PRO A 23 -15.20 -2.13 6.56
N GLU A 24 -15.74 -0.95 6.81
CA GLU A 24 -16.93 -0.40 6.19
C GLU A 24 -16.77 -0.12 4.68
N PHE A 25 -15.52 -0.04 4.18
CA PHE A 25 -15.20 0.21 2.78
C PHE A 25 -14.91 -1.06 1.97
N SER A 26 -15.10 -2.24 2.57
CA SER A 26 -14.94 -3.53 1.89
C SER A 26 -15.88 -3.63 0.70
N GLY A 27 -15.34 -3.89 -0.49
CA GLY A 27 -16.11 -4.01 -1.74
C GLY A 27 -16.75 -2.69 -2.20
N LYS A 28 -16.35 -1.56 -1.62
CA LYS A 28 -16.81 -0.23 -2.04
C LYS A 28 -15.88 0.36 -3.07
N LEU A 29 -16.47 0.95 -4.10
CA LEU A 29 -15.76 1.73 -5.09
C LEU A 29 -15.64 3.18 -4.61
N GLY A 30 -14.44 3.74 -4.72
CA GLY A 30 -14.19 5.09 -4.24
C GLY A 30 -12.82 5.62 -4.60
N LEU A 31 -12.64 6.90 -4.31
CA LEU A 31 -11.39 7.65 -4.37
C LEU A 31 -10.88 7.84 -2.94
N TYR A 32 -9.57 7.75 -2.74
CA TYR A 32 -8.95 7.92 -1.44
C TYR A 32 -7.61 8.65 -1.55
N GLY A 33 -7.29 9.41 -0.52
CA GLY A 33 -6.00 10.05 -0.29
C GLY A 33 -5.37 9.48 0.97
N ILE A 34 -4.10 9.11 0.91
CA ILE A 34 -3.32 8.55 2.01
C ILE A 34 -2.32 9.60 2.48
N PHE A 35 -2.20 9.75 3.80
CA PHE A 35 -1.38 10.77 4.42
C PHE A 35 -0.51 10.18 5.53
N ASP A 36 0.68 10.77 5.70
CA ASP A 36 1.62 10.43 6.76
C ASP A 36 1.17 10.95 8.13
N ALA A 37 1.95 10.69 9.17
CA ALA A 37 1.63 11.12 10.54
C ALA A 37 1.39 12.62 10.69
N SER A 38 2.03 13.44 9.83
CA SER A 38 1.93 14.90 9.82
C SER A 38 0.76 15.41 8.95
N GLN A 39 -0.12 14.52 8.48
CA GLN A 39 -1.21 14.81 7.56
C GLN A 39 -0.74 15.40 6.21
N THR A 40 0.47 15.04 5.78
CA THR A 40 0.98 15.38 4.44
C THR A 40 0.53 14.33 3.44
N LEU A 41 0.01 14.76 2.29
CA LEU A 41 -0.51 13.85 1.26
C LEU A 41 0.62 13.05 0.63
N CYS A 42 0.54 11.72 0.73
CA CYS A 42 1.54 10.79 0.19
C CYS A 42 1.07 10.10 -1.10
N TYR A 43 -0.23 9.85 -1.23
CA TYR A 43 -0.79 9.13 -2.37
C TYR A 43 -2.28 9.44 -2.58
N VAL A 44 -2.71 9.53 -3.83
CA VAL A 44 -4.12 9.55 -4.27
C VAL A 44 -4.38 8.43 -5.26
N GLY A 45 -5.40 7.63 -4.99
CA GLY A 45 -5.83 6.56 -5.88
C GLY A 45 -7.32 6.26 -5.76
N TYR A 46 -7.83 5.47 -6.68
CA TYR A 46 -9.21 4.99 -6.65
C TYR A 46 -9.23 3.48 -6.84
N SER A 47 -10.27 2.82 -6.35
CA SER A 47 -10.42 1.38 -6.46
C SER A 47 -11.89 0.98 -6.57
N ARG A 48 -12.11 -0.25 -7.06
CA ARG A 48 -13.40 -0.96 -6.95
C ARG A 48 -13.59 -1.62 -5.58
N ASP A 49 -12.51 -1.76 -4.83
CA ASP A 49 -12.49 -2.25 -3.47
C ASP A 49 -11.45 -1.44 -2.68
N VAL A 50 -11.91 -0.35 -2.06
CA VAL A 50 -11.06 0.60 -1.35
C VAL A 50 -10.32 -0.09 -0.20
N ALA A 51 -11.01 -0.89 0.62
CA ALA A 51 -10.38 -1.57 1.76
C ALA A 51 -9.21 -2.46 1.32
N LYS A 52 -9.38 -3.22 0.23
CA LYS A 52 -8.31 -4.05 -0.32
C LYS A 52 -7.11 -3.23 -0.80
N SER A 53 -7.34 -2.13 -1.50
CA SER A 53 -6.25 -1.26 -1.95
C SER A 53 -5.51 -0.62 -0.78
N LEU A 54 -6.22 -0.20 0.27
CA LEU A 54 -5.59 0.31 1.49
C LEU A 54 -4.73 -0.76 2.17
N GLN A 55 -5.19 -2.01 2.26
CA GLN A 55 -4.34 -3.09 2.79
C GLN A 55 -3.05 -3.27 1.98
N GLN A 56 -3.12 -3.18 0.65
CA GLN A 56 -1.94 -3.28 -0.22
C GLN A 56 -0.97 -2.11 0.00
N HIS A 57 -1.47 -0.88 0.07
CA HIS A 57 -0.63 0.29 0.36
C HIS A 57 0.01 0.20 1.73
N LEU A 58 -0.73 -0.26 2.75
CA LEU A 58 -0.21 -0.42 4.10
C LEU A 58 0.97 -1.39 4.15
N VAL A 59 0.93 -2.50 3.42
CA VAL A 59 2.08 -3.44 3.45
C VAL A 59 3.29 -2.87 2.72
N ARG A 60 3.08 -2.09 1.66
CA ARG A 60 4.14 -1.56 0.80
C ARG A 60 4.82 -0.31 1.38
N CYS A 61 4.02 0.61 1.89
CA CYS A 61 4.44 1.92 2.39
C CYS A 61 3.87 2.17 3.80
N PRO A 62 4.16 1.31 4.80
CA PRO A 62 3.47 1.35 6.08
C PRO A 62 3.70 2.66 6.84
N GLU A 63 4.90 3.24 6.75
CA GLU A 63 5.27 4.50 7.42
C GLU A 63 4.51 5.72 6.87
N GLN A 64 4.01 5.65 5.64
CA GLN A 64 3.25 6.73 5.01
C GLN A 64 1.74 6.55 5.18
N CYS A 65 1.28 5.47 5.82
CA CYS A 65 -0.13 5.12 5.95
C CYS A 65 -0.66 5.42 7.37
N HIS A 66 -0.88 6.69 7.71
CA HIS A 66 -1.39 7.11 9.03
C HIS A 66 -2.82 7.64 9.01
N TRP A 67 -3.17 8.40 7.97
CA TRP A 67 -4.53 8.89 7.79
C TRP A 67 -5.02 8.63 6.38
N VAL A 68 -6.34 8.58 6.24
CA VAL A 68 -7.00 8.45 4.96
C VAL A 68 -8.16 9.42 4.86
N LYS A 69 -8.33 10.05 3.70
CA LYS A 69 -9.56 10.76 3.31
C LYS A 69 -10.21 10.00 2.18
N ILE A 70 -11.53 9.79 2.26
CA ILE A 70 -12.23 8.86 1.36
C ILE A 70 -13.50 9.52 0.80
N PHE A 71 -13.67 9.36 -0.50
CA PHE A 71 -14.93 9.58 -1.18
C PHE A 71 -15.45 8.24 -1.72
N LEU A 72 -16.62 7.83 -1.24
CA LEU A 72 -17.34 6.69 -1.77
C LEU A 72 -18.39 7.17 -2.76
N GLY A 73 -18.55 6.45 -3.86
CA GLY A 73 -19.64 6.70 -4.80
C GLY A 73 -20.37 5.41 -5.13
N ASP A 74 -21.68 5.51 -5.34
CA ASP A 74 -22.49 4.31 -5.64
C ASP A 74 -22.11 3.69 -6.99
N ARG A 75 -21.87 4.52 -8.02
CA ARG A 75 -21.45 4.10 -9.38
C ARG A 75 -20.65 5.17 -10.16
N PRO A 76 -19.62 5.83 -9.61
CA PRO A 76 -18.82 6.75 -10.40
C PRO A 76 -18.11 6.02 -11.55
N SER A 77 -18.20 6.59 -12.75
CA SER A 77 -17.47 6.06 -13.90
C SER A 77 -15.96 6.19 -13.68
N ARG A 78 -15.17 5.36 -14.36
CA ARG A 78 -13.71 5.49 -14.32
C ARG A 78 -13.25 6.90 -14.69
N THR A 79 -13.88 7.50 -15.70
CA THR A 79 -13.61 8.88 -16.12
C THR A 79 -13.86 9.88 -14.99
N LEU A 80 -14.96 9.73 -14.24
CA LEU A 80 -15.26 10.60 -13.11
C LEU A 80 -14.23 10.45 -11.99
N LEU A 81 -13.83 9.21 -11.66
CA LEU A 81 -12.80 8.93 -10.64
C LEU A 81 -11.44 9.52 -11.03
N GLU A 82 -11.03 9.43 -12.29
CA GLU A 82 -9.77 10.03 -12.76
C GLU A 82 -9.83 11.57 -12.71
N THR A 83 -10.96 12.17 -13.10
CA THR A 83 -11.16 13.62 -12.98
C THR A 83 -11.08 14.08 -11.53
N MET A 84 -11.72 13.35 -10.60
CA MET A 84 -11.65 13.68 -9.17
C MET A 84 -10.23 13.49 -8.62
N ARG A 85 -9.54 12.41 -8.99
CA ARG A 85 -8.13 12.18 -8.64
C ARG A 85 -7.25 13.34 -9.10
N THR A 86 -7.41 13.77 -10.34
CA THR A 86 -6.67 14.90 -10.92
C THR A 86 -6.96 16.20 -10.16
N ALA A 87 -8.22 16.42 -9.78
CA ALA A 87 -8.61 17.58 -8.97
C ALA A 87 -7.94 17.56 -7.58
N TRP A 88 -7.89 16.41 -6.89
CA TRP A 88 -7.23 16.28 -5.58
C TRP A 88 -5.72 16.50 -5.67
N LEU A 89 -5.08 15.98 -6.72
CA LEU A 89 -3.65 16.21 -6.97
C LEU A 89 -3.36 17.70 -7.23
N ALA A 90 -4.19 18.36 -8.04
CA ALA A 90 -4.06 19.80 -8.30
C ALA A 90 -4.31 20.65 -7.04
N GLU A 91 -5.28 20.25 -6.21
CA GLU A 91 -5.58 20.90 -4.93
C GLU A 91 -4.40 20.86 -3.96
N ASN A 92 -3.65 19.75 -3.95
CA ASN A 92 -2.43 19.60 -3.14
C ASN A 92 -1.26 20.48 -3.61
N ARG A 93 -1.32 21.03 -4.84
CA ARG A 93 -0.31 21.88 -5.50
C ARG A 93 1.04 21.22 -5.82
N THR A 94 1.42 20.18 -5.09
CA THR A 94 2.58 19.34 -5.36
C THR A 94 2.13 17.92 -5.66
N THR A 95 2.87 17.23 -6.53
CA THR A 95 2.66 15.81 -6.76
C THR A 95 3.14 15.04 -5.53
N PRO A 96 2.29 14.26 -4.86
CA PRO A 96 2.71 13.40 -3.77
C PRO A 96 3.75 12.37 -4.24
N PRO A 97 4.73 11.98 -3.41
CA PRO A 97 5.77 11.03 -3.80
C PRO A 97 5.20 9.74 -4.42
N GLY A 98 4.14 9.18 -3.82
CA GLY A 98 3.50 7.95 -4.30
C GLY A 98 2.72 8.09 -5.61
N ASN A 99 2.51 9.32 -6.11
CA ASN A 99 1.98 9.57 -7.45
C ASN A 99 3.03 10.11 -8.43
N GLY A 100 4.28 10.24 -7.99
CA GLY A 100 5.43 10.67 -8.79
C GLY A 100 6.56 9.63 -8.70
N ASP A 101 7.71 10.06 -8.22
CA ASP A 101 8.96 9.29 -8.28
C ASP A 101 8.92 7.98 -7.48
N GLU A 102 8.11 7.92 -6.41
CA GLU A 102 7.95 6.72 -5.57
C GLU A 102 6.75 5.86 -5.98
N ALA A 103 6.07 6.14 -7.10
CA ALA A 103 4.85 5.43 -7.49
C ALA A 103 5.02 3.89 -7.58
N ALA A 104 6.22 3.41 -7.89
CA ALA A 104 6.54 1.99 -7.90
C ALA A 104 6.43 1.37 -6.50
N CYS A 105 6.89 2.06 -5.46
CA CYS A 105 6.79 1.59 -4.07
C CYS A 105 5.33 1.37 -3.66
N TRP A 106 4.40 2.21 -4.13
CA TRP A 106 2.98 2.10 -3.79
C TRP A 106 2.23 1.07 -4.63
N THR A 107 2.67 0.82 -5.87
CA THR A 107 1.89 0.03 -6.85
C THR A 107 2.43 -1.37 -7.10
N GLN A 108 3.71 -1.61 -6.85
CA GLN A 108 4.37 -2.89 -7.11
C GLN A 108 4.50 -3.76 -5.84
N PRO A 109 4.62 -5.09 -5.99
CA PRO A 109 5.09 -5.95 -4.91
C PRO A 109 6.43 -5.47 -4.35
N ILE A 110 6.67 -5.73 -3.06
CA ILE A 110 7.97 -5.45 -2.43
C ILE A 110 8.98 -6.45 -2.99
N ASP A 111 10.07 -5.95 -3.58
CA ASP A 111 11.18 -6.79 -4.02
C ASP A 111 12.28 -6.82 -2.96
N VAL A 112 12.47 -7.96 -2.32
CA VAL A 112 13.49 -8.11 -1.26
C VAL A 112 14.91 -8.05 -1.81
N LYS A 113 15.10 -8.14 -3.14
CA LYS A 113 16.41 -7.97 -3.78
C LYS A 113 16.96 -6.57 -3.61
N ALA A 114 16.08 -5.58 -3.47
CA ALA A 114 16.47 -4.18 -3.24
C ALA A 114 17.19 -3.99 -1.89
N ASP A 115 16.90 -4.87 -0.91
CA ASP A 115 17.44 -4.79 0.44
C ASP A 115 18.66 -5.71 0.66
N LEU A 116 19.10 -6.47 -0.35
CA LEU A 116 20.20 -7.43 -0.19
C LEU A 116 21.56 -6.75 -0.10
N THR A 117 22.36 -7.22 0.85
CA THR A 117 23.77 -6.88 0.99
C THR A 117 24.62 -7.52 -0.11
N GLU A 118 25.85 -7.03 -0.30
CA GLU A 118 26.80 -7.59 -1.27
C GLU A 118 27.12 -9.08 -1.02
N ALA A 119 27.20 -9.48 0.26
CA ALA A 119 27.43 -10.88 0.65
C ALA A 119 26.22 -11.78 0.28
N GLU A 120 25.00 -11.27 0.47
CA GLU A 120 23.77 -11.97 0.09
C GLU A 120 23.64 -12.05 -1.43
N TRP A 121 24.01 -11.00 -2.16
CA TRP A 121 24.10 -11.03 -3.61
C TRP A 121 25.09 -12.07 -4.11
N THR A 122 26.25 -12.19 -3.47
CA THR A 122 27.27 -13.20 -3.80
C THR A 122 26.71 -14.60 -3.58
N THR A 123 26.04 -14.84 -2.45
CA THR A 123 25.40 -16.11 -2.13
C THR A 123 24.33 -16.47 -3.16
N LEU A 124 23.51 -15.50 -3.57
CA LEU A 124 22.46 -15.69 -4.57
C LEU A 124 23.06 -16.07 -5.95
N HIS A 125 24.13 -15.41 -6.39
CA HIS A 125 24.72 -15.69 -7.72
C HIS A 125 25.54 -16.97 -7.80
N GLN A 126 26.05 -17.48 -6.66
CA GLN A 126 26.82 -18.71 -6.61
C GLN A 126 25.95 -19.98 -6.55
N GLY A 127 24.69 -19.85 -6.14
CA GLY A 127 23.75 -20.97 -6.03
C GLY A 127 23.18 -21.40 -7.37
N ASN A 128 22.73 -22.65 -7.44
CA ASN A 128 21.87 -23.12 -8.53
C ASN A 128 20.43 -22.56 -8.40
N GLU A 129 19.59 -22.74 -9.42
CA GLU A 129 18.23 -22.18 -9.46
C GLU A 129 17.37 -22.55 -8.22
N VAL A 130 17.52 -23.76 -7.69
CA VAL A 130 16.78 -24.22 -6.50
C VAL A 130 17.28 -23.50 -5.24
N GLU A 131 18.59 -23.36 -5.09
CA GLU A 131 19.21 -22.64 -3.98
C GLU A 131 18.85 -21.15 -4.01
N MET A 132 18.85 -20.54 -5.20
CA MET A 132 18.41 -19.16 -5.42
C MET A 132 16.97 -18.95 -4.99
N GLY A 133 16.05 -19.81 -5.45
CA GLY A 133 14.64 -19.74 -5.09
C GLY A 133 14.41 -19.91 -3.58
N GLN A 134 15.14 -20.81 -2.92
CA GLN A 134 15.05 -21.01 -1.47
C GLN A 134 15.61 -19.81 -0.69
N PHE A 135 16.70 -19.21 -1.16
CA PHE A 135 17.26 -18.00 -0.57
C PHE A 135 16.26 -16.84 -0.63
N LEU A 136 15.74 -16.52 -1.82
CA LEU A 136 14.77 -15.45 -2.01
C LEU A 136 13.49 -15.67 -1.19
N LYS A 137 13.01 -16.91 -1.11
CA LYS A 137 11.86 -17.29 -0.29
C LYS A 137 12.10 -17.05 1.20
N ASN A 138 13.31 -17.29 1.69
CA ASN A 138 13.68 -17.04 3.08
C ASN A 138 13.74 -15.53 3.36
N GLN A 139 14.36 -14.74 2.49
CA GLN A 139 14.40 -13.28 2.62
C GLN A 139 12.98 -12.68 2.62
N ALA A 140 12.11 -13.12 1.70
CA ALA A 140 10.71 -12.69 1.66
C ALA A 140 9.92 -13.05 2.93
N ARG A 141 10.18 -14.21 3.54
CA ARG A 141 9.57 -14.61 4.82
C ARG A 141 10.05 -13.79 6.00
N GLN A 142 11.34 -13.46 6.04
CA GLN A 142 11.91 -12.59 7.07
C GLN A 142 11.31 -11.19 6.96
N ARG A 143 11.26 -10.63 5.74
CA ARG A 143 10.62 -9.33 5.48
C ARG A 143 9.15 -9.30 5.88
N GLU A 144 8.39 -10.35 5.55
CA GLU A 144 7.00 -10.48 6.01
C GLU A 144 6.88 -10.48 7.54
N THR A 145 7.75 -11.23 8.21
CA THR A 145 7.72 -11.35 9.68
C THR A 145 7.99 -10.00 10.33
N ALA A 146 9.01 -9.28 9.86
CA ALA A 146 9.35 -7.93 10.33
C ALA A 146 8.20 -6.94 10.07
N LEU A 147 7.61 -6.97 8.87
CA LEU A 147 6.49 -6.11 8.52
C LEU A 147 5.25 -6.39 9.38
N LYS A 148 4.91 -7.67 9.62
CA LYS A 148 3.79 -8.05 10.49
C LYS A 148 4.01 -7.61 11.93
N ALA A 149 5.24 -7.76 12.44
CA ALA A 149 5.59 -7.29 13.78
C ALA A 149 5.40 -5.77 13.88
N TYR A 150 5.94 -5.01 12.93
CA TYR A 150 5.78 -3.55 12.86
C TYR A 150 4.31 -3.10 12.80
N LEU A 151 3.50 -3.73 11.94
CA LEU A 151 2.08 -3.39 11.83
C LEU A 151 1.30 -3.74 13.11
N THR A 152 1.66 -4.84 13.77
CA THR A 152 1.06 -5.23 15.06
C THR A 152 1.39 -4.21 16.15
N GLU A 153 2.63 -3.74 16.22
CA GLU A 153 3.05 -2.67 17.13
C GLU A 153 2.30 -1.36 16.87
N ARG A 154 2.01 -1.05 15.60
CA ARG A 154 1.12 0.06 15.20
C ARG A 154 -0.35 -0.16 15.51
N GLY A 155 -0.72 -1.30 16.11
CA GLY A 155 -2.08 -1.61 16.54
C GLY A 155 -2.92 -2.40 15.54
N LEU A 156 -2.36 -2.84 14.40
CA LEU A 156 -3.09 -3.68 13.45
C LEU A 156 -3.42 -5.04 14.08
N ARG A 157 -4.67 -5.46 13.98
CA ARG A 157 -5.17 -6.76 14.47
C ARG A 157 -5.70 -7.68 13.36
N VAL A 158 -5.75 -7.18 12.12
CA VAL A 158 -6.21 -7.95 10.96
C VAL A 158 -5.12 -8.91 10.48
N ASP A 159 -5.50 -10.14 10.16
CA ASP A 159 -4.61 -11.13 9.54
C ASP A 159 -4.37 -10.79 8.06
N LEU A 160 -3.16 -10.36 7.74
CA LEU A 160 -2.71 -10.08 6.38
C LEU A 160 -2.17 -11.35 5.71
N ARG A 161 -2.85 -11.77 4.64
CA ARG A 161 -2.52 -12.98 3.87
C ARG A 161 -1.65 -12.66 2.67
N PHE A 162 -0.36 -12.98 2.77
CA PHE A 162 0.61 -12.82 1.68
C PHE A 162 0.57 -13.99 0.69
N GLN A 163 0.90 -13.73 -0.58
CA GLN A 163 0.93 -14.74 -1.63
C GLN A 163 2.18 -15.64 -1.51
N PRO A 164 2.04 -16.96 -1.23
CA PRO A 164 3.20 -17.82 -1.02
C PRO A 164 4.08 -17.99 -2.26
N LYS A 165 3.48 -17.99 -3.46
CA LYS A 165 4.20 -18.19 -4.74
C LYS A 165 5.12 -17.02 -5.09
N LEU A 166 4.75 -15.79 -4.74
CA LEU A 166 5.58 -14.62 -5.03
C LEU A 166 6.92 -14.64 -4.28
N LYS A 167 6.94 -15.25 -3.09
CA LYS A 167 8.14 -15.34 -2.26
C LYS A 167 9.28 -16.10 -2.95
N GLU A 168 8.95 -17.06 -3.80
CA GLU A 168 9.93 -17.83 -4.58
C GLU A 168 10.66 -16.97 -5.62
N GLN A 169 10.07 -15.81 -5.98
CA GLN A 169 10.66 -14.84 -6.88
C GLN A 169 11.36 -13.68 -6.14
N GLY A 170 11.34 -13.69 -4.80
CA GLY A 170 11.79 -12.58 -3.96
C GLY A 170 10.76 -11.47 -3.80
N LEU A 171 9.51 -11.71 -4.19
CA LEU A 171 8.44 -10.71 -4.14
C LEU A 171 7.52 -10.95 -2.94
N LEU A 172 7.06 -9.87 -2.33
CA LEU A 172 6.09 -9.90 -1.24
C LEU A 172 4.90 -8.99 -1.55
N ASP A 173 3.71 -9.58 -1.61
CA ASP A 173 2.44 -8.86 -1.79
C ASP A 173 1.27 -9.65 -1.18
N LEU A 174 0.17 -8.95 -0.93
CA LEU A 174 -1.06 -9.55 -0.44
C LEU A 174 -1.77 -10.37 -1.50
N LYS A 175 -2.50 -11.39 -1.05
CA LYS A 175 -3.38 -12.17 -1.90
C LYS A 175 -4.53 -11.29 -2.39
N SER A 176 -4.56 -11.05 -3.70
CA SER A 176 -5.68 -10.44 -4.39
C SER A 176 -6.91 -11.35 -4.39
#